data_AF-A0A0B4L433-F1
#
_entry.id   AF-A0A0B4L433-F1
#
_cell.length_a   1.000
_cell.length_b   1.000
_cell.length_c   1.000
_cell.angle_alpha   90.00
_cell.angle_beta   90.00
_cell.angle_gamma   90.00
#
_symmetry.space_group_name_H-M   'P 1'
#
loop_
_entity.id
_entity.type
_entity.pdbx_description
1 polymer ?
#
loop_
_entity_poly.entity_id
_entity_poly.type
_entity_poly.pdbx_seq_one_letter_code
_entity_poly.pdbx_strand_id
1 'polypeptide(L)'
;EAGKKPALKKPQTATTATKTPAAKTTAKTTAKTTDKTTDKTTDKTTDKTTEKTTDKTTEKTTEKTADKATDKATDKATDKTTEKKIPTPADAAKKLSGIPQTATENNWDDWLKSNKKDYANCKCEVRVNLYDWFCKQSDELNDSIYKNLEEKWSGFSKDKELSAGLSGSSSWTNEQWAEWMRNNLKGKLEEEVKSWLAGKQKGYDAVRDTCFNQWKEGRKGALAPDVWSKSQSDGKGSSWDKLVDDLRKRHTNKTDFLWKAYQKDTLFGTGEWAEELFNKWIENKQWTK
;
A
#
# COMPACT_ATOMS: atom_id res chain seq x y z
N GLU A 1 70.42 32.74 7.33
CA GLU A 1 69.78 32.56 6.02
C GLU A 1 70.39 31.38 5.27
N ALA A 2 69.50 30.58 4.68
CA ALA A 2 69.64 29.61 3.59
C ALA A 2 71.00 28.95 3.28
N GLY A 3 71.13 27.69 3.69
CA GLY A 3 72.13 26.74 3.18
C GLY A 3 71.58 25.85 2.05
N LYS A 4 72.31 25.86 0.94
CA LYS A 4 72.25 25.07 -0.31
C LYS A 4 71.65 23.65 -0.27
N LYS A 5 70.91 23.34 -1.35
CA LYS A 5 70.63 22.00 -1.92
C LYS A 5 71.94 21.26 -2.26
N PRO A 6 71.96 19.91 -2.27
CA PRO A 6 71.87 19.22 -3.56
C PRO A 6 71.08 17.89 -3.52
N ALA A 7 70.88 17.32 -4.71
CA ALA A 7 70.03 16.19 -5.03
C ALA A 7 70.80 14.88 -5.26
N LEU A 8 70.08 13.76 -5.07
CA LEU A 8 70.22 12.39 -5.63
C LEU A 8 71.46 11.51 -5.34
N LYS A 9 71.21 10.31 -4.80
CA LYS A 9 71.65 9.01 -5.36
C LYS A 9 70.75 7.84 -4.86
N LYS A 10 70.34 6.96 -5.79
CA LYS A 10 69.56 5.71 -5.65
C LYS A 10 70.54 4.51 -5.49
N PRO A 11 70.14 3.32 -5.00
CA PRO A 11 69.65 2.21 -5.87
C PRO A 11 68.52 1.32 -5.24
N GLN A 12 67.52 0.78 -5.97
CA GLN A 12 67.37 -0.63 -6.46
C GLN A 12 67.77 -1.72 -5.43
N THR A 13 67.06 -2.82 -5.11
CA THR A 13 65.96 -3.62 -5.70
C THR A 13 65.54 -4.75 -4.69
N ALA A 14 64.38 -5.39 -4.94
CA ALA A 14 64.04 -6.82 -4.68
C ALA A 14 63.35 -7.31 -3.38
N THR A 15 62.06 -7.67 -3.56
CA THR A 15 61.37 -8.96 -3.22
C THR A 15 61.32 -9.50 -1.77
N THR A 16 60.10 -9.65 -1.21
CA THR A 16 59.39 -10.94 -0.96
C THR A 16 58.15 -10.77 -0.09
N ALA A 17 57.18 -11.66 -0.29
CA ALA A 17 55.81 -11.62 0.21
C ALA A 17 55.65 -12.13 1.65
N THR A 18 54.64 -11.62 2.38
CA THR A 18 53.89 -12.45 3.34
C THR A 18 52.43 -11.97 3.40
N LYS A 19 51.53 -12.77 2.84
CA LYS A 19 50.07 -12.60 2.94
C LYS A 19 49.60 -13.24 4.25
N THR A 20 49.04 -12.45 5.15
CA THR A 20 48.40 -12.94 6.39
C THR A 20 46.88 -13.02 6.20
N PRO A 21 46.20 -14.14 6.53
CA PRO A 21 44.75 -14.32 6.28
C PRO A 21 43.81 -13.55 7.23
N ALA A 22 44.32 -13.03 8.35
CA ALA A 22 43.50 -12.50 9.44
C ALA A 22 42.85 -11.12 9.16
N ALA A 23 43.45 -10.28 8.29
CA ALA A 23 42.93 -8.94 8.01
C ALA A 23 41.68 -8.93 7.09
N LYS A 24 41.52 -9.98 6.26
CA LYS A 24 40.44 -10.06 5.26
C LYS A 24 39.11 -10.52 5.85
N THR A 25 39.14 -11.27 6.94
CA THR A 25 37.95 -11.78 7.65
C THR A 25 37.31 -10.71 8.54
N THR A 26 38.12 -9.88 9.21
CA THR A 26 37.65 -8.81 10.12
C THR A 26 37.04 -7.62 9.37
N ALA A 27 37.58 -7.24 8.20
CA ALA A 27 36.99 -6.19 7.37
C ALA A 27 35.62 -6.59 6.77
N LYS A 28 35.46 -7.86 6.38
CA LYS A 28 34.23 -8.37 5.76
C LYS A 28 33.08 -8.56 6.75
N THR A 29 33.39 -8.87 8.01
CA THR A 29 32.38 -8.96 9.08
C THR A 29 31.93 -7.58 9.55
N THR A 30 32.87 -6.63 9.71
CA THR A 30 32.56 -5.25 10.12
C THR A 30 31.74 -4.49 9.08
N ALA A 31 32.06 -4.61 7.78
CA ALA A 31 31.27 -3.98 6.71
C ALA A 31 29.82 -4.51 6.64
N LYS A 32 29.62 -5.82 6.83
CA LYS A 32 28.31 -6.46 6.71
C LYS A 32 27.40 -6.23 7.92
N THR A 33 27.99 -5.97 9.09
CA THR A 33 27.23 -5.57 10.29
C THR A 33 26.85 -4.10 10.23
N THR A 34 27.80 -3.20 9.92
CA THR A 34 27.53 -1.75 9.81
C THR A 34 26.47 -1.43 8.77
N ASP A 35 26.51 -2.07 7.58
CA ASP A 35 25.53 -1.80 6.50
C ASP A 35 24.11 -2.23 6.89
N LYS A 36 23.95 -3.37 7.58
CA LYS A 36 22.64 -3.86 8.06
C LYS A 36 22.04 -3.04 9.20
N THR A 37 22.87 -2.54 10.11
CA THR A 37 22.38 -1.67 11.21
C THR A 37 21.97 -0.30 10.67
N THR A 38 22.78 0.30 9.79
CA THR A 38 22.52 1.64 9.24
C THR A 38 21.28 1.66 8.33
N ASP A 39 21.07 0.62 7.50
CA ASP A 39 19.84 0.50 6.66
C ASP A 39 18.58 0.42 7.54
N LYS A 40 18.59 -0.38 8.61
CA LYS A 40 17.44 -0.54 9.51
C LYS A 40 17.12 0.71 10.32
N THR A 41 18.12 1.44 10.79
CA THR A 41 17.90 2.68 11.54
C THR A 41 17.41 3.80 10.63
N THR A 42 17.99 3.94 9.43
CA THR A 42 17.67 5.05 8.51
C THR A 42 16.26 4.91 7.92
N ASP A 43 15.86 3.71 7.47
CA ASP A 43 14.49 3.46 6.98
C ASP A 43 13.46 3.73 8.11
N LYS A 44 13.75 3.33 9.36
CA LYS A 44 12.84 3.57 10.49
C LYS A 44 12.70 5.04 10.89
N THR A 45 13.78 5.83 10.84
CA THR A 45 13.73 7.25 11.21
C THR A 45 13.05 8.11 10.15
N THR A 46 13.29 7.84 8.86
CA THR A 46 12.64 8.60 7.79
C THR A 46 11.15 8.28 7.70
N ASP A 47 10.75 7.00 7.80
CA ASP A 47 9.33 6.62 7.76
C ASP A 47 8.52 7.20 8.95
N LYS A 48 9.08 7.21 10.17
CA LYS A 48 8.41 7.78 11.36
C LYS A 48 8.22 9.29 11.29
N THR A 49 9.13 10.00 10.62
CA THR A 49 9.08 11.46 10.56
C THR A 49 8.04 11.92 9.55
N THR A 50 7.86 11.19 8.45
CA THR A 50 6.82 11.48 7.45
C THR A 50 5.41 11.10 7.92
N GLU A 51 5.23 9.96 8.60
CA GLU A 51 3.93 9.55 9.19
C GLU A 51 3.34 10.64 10.10
N LYS A 52 4.15 11.21 11.01
CA LYS A 52 3.66 12.24 11.96
C LYS A 52 3.24 13.57 11.34
N THR A 53 3.77 13.92 10.16
CA THR A 53 3.44 15.19 9.49
C THR A 53 2.22 15.09 8.59
N THR A 54 1.94 13.92 8.01
CA THR A 54 0.76 13.74 7.16
C THR A 54 -0.50 13.57 7.99
N ASP A 55 -0.47 12.80 9.09
CA ASP A 55 -1.65 12.59 9.94
C ASP A 55 -2.16 13.89 10.59
N LYS A 56 -1.25 14.77 11.04
CA LYS A 56 -1.63 16.04 11.69
C LYS A 56 -2.24 17.09 10.76
N THR A 57 -2.08 16.95 9.45
CA THR A 57 -2.64 17.91 8.49
C THR A 57 -4.03 17.50 8.02
N THR A 58 -4.36 16.20 8.11
CA THR A 58 -5.62 15.63 7.61
C THR A 58 -6.76 15.71 8.63
N GLU A 59 -6.49 15.62 9.93
CA GLU A 59 -7.54 15.76 10.97
C GLU A 59 -8.25 17.13 10.94
N LYS A 60 -7.60 18.19 10.42
CA LYS A 60 -8.18 19.55 10.43
C LYS A 60 -9.07 19.89 9.23
N THR A 61 -9.16 19.05 8.21
CA THR A 61 -9.86 19.41 6.96
C THR A 61 -11.19 18.66 6.77
N THR A 62 -11.41 17.56 7.49
CA THR A 62 -12.64 16.74 7.33
C THR A 62 -13.84 17.28 8.12
N GLU A 63 -13.65 18.24 9.03
CA GLU A 63 -14.71 18.70 9.94
C GLU A 63 -15.64 19.80 9.37
N LYS A 64 -15.51 20.20 8.08
CA LYS A 64 -16.22 21.39 7.57
C LYS A 64 -17.02 21.28 6.27
N THR A 65 -17.26 20.07 5.74
CA THR A 65 -17.99 19.96 4.46
C THR A 65 -19.16 18.99 4.44
N ALA A 66 -19.55 18.45 5.60
CA ALA A 66 -20.76 17.63 5.73
C ALA A 66 -21.97 18.49 6.14
N ASP A 67 -22.31 19.48 5.32
CA ASP A 67 -23.64 20.09 5.42
C ASP A 67 -24.10 20.56 4.04
N LYS A 68 -25.21 19.96 3.60
CA LYS A 68 -25.96 20.17 2.35
C LYS A 68 -25.46 19.47 1.08
N ALA A 69 -26.01 18.29 0.83
CA ALA A 69 -26.72 18.01 -0.42
C ALA A 69 -27.47 16.66 -0.33
N THR A 70 -28.64 16.67 0.30
CA THR A 70 -29.69 15.68 0.05
C THR A 70 -30.58 16.25 -1.05
N ASP A 71 -30.62 15.63 -2.24
CA ASP A 71 -31.90 15.33 -2.90
C ASP A 71 -31.75 14.52 -4.21
N LYS A 72 -32.57 13.47 -4.26
CA LYS A 72 -33.16 12.78 -5.43
C LYS A 72 -32.24 12.16 -6.50
N ALA A 73 -32.10 10.83 -6.42
CA ALA A 73 -32.53 9.93 -7.51
C ALA A 73 -32.66 8.49 -6.99
N THR A 74 -33.91 8.02 -6.92
CA THR A 74 -34.28 6.61 -6.82
C THR A 74 -34.86 6.24 -8.18
N ASP A 75 -34.26 5.27 -8.87
CA ASP A 75 -34.97 4.13 -9.48
C ASP A 75 -34.04 3.22 -10.30
N LYS A 76 -34.22 1.91 -10.06
CA LYS A 76 -33.72 0.76 -10.85
C LYS A 76 -32.21 0.51 -10.93
N ALA A 77 -31.69 -0.32 -10.03
CA ALA A 77 -30.56 -1.20 -10.33
C ALA A 77 -30.50 -2.45 -9.43
N THR A 78 -31.62 -3.17 -9.30
CA THR A 78 -31.52 -4.60 -8.97
C THR A 78 -31.22 -5.33 -10.29
N ASP A 79 -30.16 -6.11 -10.32
CA ASP A 79 -29.78 -7.01 -11.42
C ASP A 79 -28.91 -6.45 -12.56
N LYS A 80 -27.89 -5.66 -12.22
CA LYS A 80 -26.63 -5.65 -12.98
C LYS A 80 -25.47 -5.91 -12.04
N THR A 81 -25.12 -7.19 -11.93
CA THR A 81 -23.75 -7.65 -11.76
C THR A 81 -22.85 -6.68 -12.52
N THR A 82 -22.20 -5.78 -11.80
CA THR A 82 -21.28 -4.86 -12.43
C THR A 82 -20.12 -5.72 -12.84
N GLU A 83 -20.09 -6.07 -14.13
CA GLU A 83 -18.92 -6.50 -14.85
C GLU A 83 -17.93 -5.32 -14.80
N LYS A 84 -17.33 -5.12 -13.61
CA LYS A 84 -16.40 -4.04 -13.33
C LYS A 84 -15.14 -4.40 -14.09
N LYS A 85 -14.99 -3.75 -15.25
CA LYS A 85 -13.77 -3.64 -16.05
C LYS A 85 -12.57 -3.78 -15.12
N ILE A 86 -11.89 -4.93 -15.19
CA ILE A 86 -10.61 -5.12 -14.51
C ILE A 86 -9.75 -3.92 -14.94
N PRO A 87 -9.23 -3.10 -14.02
CA PRO A 87 -8.47 -1.92 -14.41
C PRO A 87 -7.32 -2.39 -15.29
N THR A 88 -7.23 -1.83 -16.49
CA THR A 88 -6.07 -2.07 -17.34
C THR A 88 -4.83 -1.52 -16.63
N PRO A 89 -3.61 -2.00 -16.93
CA PRO A 89 -2.39 -1.47 -16.30
C PRO A 89 -2.24 0.07 -16.44
N ALA A 90 -2.84 0.67 -17.47
CA ALA A 90 -2.86 2.11 -17.66
C ALA A 90 -3.87 2.84 -16.74
N ASP A 91 -4.99 2.20 -16.39
CA ASP A 91 -6.00 2.73 -15.49
C ASP A 91 -5.70 2.47 -14.00
N ALA A 92 -4.84 1.49 -13.71
CA ALA A 92 -4.59 0.99 -12.36
C ALA A 92 -3.79 1.98 -11.49
N ALA A 93 -2.82 2.69 -12.05
CA ALA A 93 -1.97 3.62 -11.31
C ALA A 93 -1.56 4.82 -12.17
N LYS A 94 -1.44 6.00 -11.56
CA LYS A 94 -0.83 7.17 -12.20
C LYS A 94 0.64 6.88 -12.49
N LYS A 95 1.14 7.48 -13.58
CA LYS A 95 2.54 7.36 -13.98
C LYS A 95 3.45 7.94 -12.90
N LEU A 96 4.49 7.19 -12.53
CA LEU A 96 5.51 7.66 -11.60
C LEU A 96 6.38 8.74 -12.26
N SER A 97 6.54 9.85 -11.55
CA SER A 97 7.20 11.07 -12.02
C SER A 97 8.70 11.10 -11.73
N GLY A 98 9.14 10.46 -10.64
CA GLY A 98 10.53 10.45 -10.20
C GLY A 98 11.45 9.43 -10.87
N ILE A 99 10.99 8.70 -11.89
CA ILE A 99 11.83 7.69 -12.57
C ILE A 99 12.57 8.33 -13.76
N PRO A 100 13.90 8.12 -13.89
CA PRO A 100 14.61 8.59 -15.08
C PRO A 100 14.04 7.96 -16.35
N GLN A 101 13.87 8.79 -17.40
CA GLN A 101 13.21 8.39 -18.65
C GLN A 101 14.18 8.26 -19.83
N THR A 102 15.47 8.58 -19.63
CA THR A 102 16.48 8.57 -20.67
C THR A 102 17.74 7.85 -20.20
N ALA A 103 18.38 7.14 -21.14
CA ALA A 103 19.63 6.44 -20.90
C ALA A 103 20.76 7.45 -20.65
N THR A 104 21.08 7.67 -19.39
CA THR A 104 22.12 8.61 -18.95
C THR A 104 23.23 7.92 -18.15
N GLU A 105 23.00 6.68 -17.73
CA GLU A 105 23.93 5.91 -16.91
C GLU A 105 24.68 4.88 -17.77
N ASN A 106 26.02 4.92 -17.73
CA ASN A 106 26.90 4.08 -18.57
C ASN A 106 27.77 3.11 -17.74
N ASN A 107 27.61 3.09 -16.41
CA ASN A 107 28.37 2.23 -15.52
C ASN A 107 27.43 1.31 -14.73
N TRP A 108 27.53 -0.01 -14.97
CA TRP A 108 26.69 -1.03 -14.32
C TRP A 108 26.75 -0.99 -12.79
N ASP A 109 27.96 -0.90 -12.22
CA ASP A 109 28.13 -1.06 -10.77
C ASP A 109 27.63 0.17 -10.01
N ASP A 110 27.77 1.36 -10.60
CA ASP A 110 27.24 2.61 -10.03
C ASP A 110 25.72 2.69 -10.20
N TRP A 111 25.21 2.31 -11.39
CA TRP A 111 23.78 2.19 -11.65
C TRP A 111 23.11 1.18 -10.70
N LEU A 112 23.71 0.01 -10.49
CA LEU A 112 23.13 -1.01 -9.60
C LEU A 112 23.04 -0.51 -8.14
N LYS A 113 24.01 0.29 -7.69
CA LYS A 113 24.01 0.89 -6.34
C LYS A 113 22.96 1.99 -6.19
N SER A 114 22.75 2.84 -7.21
CA SER A 114 21.80 3.97 -7.14
C SER A 114 20.34 3.51 -6.99
N ASN A 115 20.00 2.34 -7.56
CA ASN A 115 18.65 1.78 -7.55
C ASN A 115 17.98 1.66 -6.17
N LYS A 116 18.74 1.36 -5.10
CA LYS A 116 18.16 1.29 -3.74
C LYS A 116 17.63 2.65 -3.27
N LYS A 117 18.36 3.73 -3.59
CA LYS A 117 17.98 5.10 -3.24
C LYS A 117 16.82 5.58 -4.10
N ASP A 118 16.85 5.31 -5.40
CA ASP A 118 15.73 5.62 -6.30
C ASP A 118 14.45 4.92 -5.88
N TYR A 119 14.53 3.65 -5.50
CA TYR A 119 13.38 2.91 -5.00
C TYR A 119 12.79 3.57 -3.74
N ALA A 120 13.61 4.18 -2.88
CA ALA A 120 13.12 4.89 -1.72
C ALA A 120 12.22 6.08 -2.07
N ASN A 121 12.54 6.83 -3.13
CA ASN A 121 11.68 7.90 -3.64
C ASN A 121 10.40 7.33 -4.28
N CYS A 122 10.53 6.25 -5.06
CA CYS A 122 9.39 5.56 -5.67
C CYS A 122 8.38 5.07 -4.61
N LYS A 123 8.85 4.58 -3.45
CA LYS A 123 7.98 4.16 -2.33
C LYS A 123 6.95 5.24 -1.96
N CYS A 124 7.33 6.52 -1.97
CA CYS A 124 6.42 7.63 -1.64
C CYS A 124 5.31 7.78 -2.68
N GLU A 125 5.66 7.81 -3.96
CA GLU A 125 4.67 7.93 -5.05
C GLU A 125 3.74 6.71 -5.13
N VAL A 126 4.24 5.50 -4.84
CA VAL A 126 3.39 4.31 -4.71
C VAL A 126 2.35 4.52 -3.61
N ARG A 127 2.76 4.99 -2.43
CA ARG A 127 1.82 5.21 -1.31
C ARG A 127 0.73 6.21 -1.71
N VAL A 128 1.07 7.27 -2.44
CA VAL A 128 0.09 8.23 -2.96
C VAL A 128 -0.90 7.55 -3.90
N ASN A 129 -0.43 6.73 -4.84
CA ASN A 129 -1.32 5.98 -5.74
C ASN A 129 -2.26 5.03 -5.00
N LEU A 130 -1.76 4.31 -3.99
CA LEU A 130 -2.57 3.42 -3.16
C LEU A 130 -3.58 4.21 -2.32
N TYR A 131 -3.19 5.35 -1.75
CA TYR A 131 -4.07 6.22 -0.99
C TYR A 131 -5.20 6.79 -1.85
N ASP A 132 -4.87 7.33 -3.03
CA ASP A 132 -5.86 7.79 -4.01
C ASP A 132 -6.85 6.67 -4.37
N TRP A 133 -6.37 5.43 -4.48
CA TRP A 133 -7.22 4.28 -4.74
C TRP A 133 -8.11 3.94 -3.54
N PHE A 134 -7.59 3.99 -2.31
CA PHE A 134 -8.36 3.81 -1.08
C PHE A 134 -9.47 4.85 -0.93
N CYS A 135 -9.18 6.13 -1.17
CA CYS A 135 -10.20 7.19 -1.14
C CYS A 135 -11.36 6.86 -2.09
N LYS A 136 -11.06 6.48 -3.33
CA LYS A 136 -12.09 6.08 -4.30
C LYS A 136 -12.90 4.86 -3.85
N GLN A 137 -12.26 3.90 -3.17
CA GLN A 137 -12.99 2.74 -2.63
C GLN A 137 -13.87 3.14 -1.44
N SER A 138 -13.42 4.08 -0.62
CA SER A 138 -14.21 4.64 0.49
C SER A 138 -15.43 5.42 -0.03
N ASP A 139 -15.27 6.21 -1.10
CA ASP A 139 -16.39 6.90 -1.74
C ASP A 139 -17.42 5.88 -2.26
N GLU A 140 -16.97 4.83 -2.95
CA GLU A 140 -17.86 3.75 -3.41
C GLU A 140 -18.59 3.05 -2.26
N LEU A 141 -17.88 2.78 -1.16
CA LEU A 141 -18.44 2.15 0.03
C LEU A 141 -19.59 2.99 0.60
N ASN A 142 -19.34 4.28 0.82
CA ASN A 142 -20.30 5.19 1.42
C ASN A 142 -21.47 5.51 0.48
N ASP A 143 -21.19 5.82 -0.78
CA ASP A 143 -22.19 6.31 -1.73
C ASP A 143 -23.08 5.20 -2.30
N SER A 144 -22.55 3.99 -2.40
CA SER A 144 -23.23 2.88 -3.07
C SER A 144 -23.42 1.67 -2.17
N ILE A 145 -22.36 1.15 -1.55
CA ILE A 145 -22.44 -0.15 -0.86
C ILE A 145 -23.33 -0.05 0.38
N TYR A 146 -23.10 0.95 1.26
CA TYR A 146 -23.94 1.14 2.44
C TYR A 146 -25.39 1.43 2.09
N LYS A 147 -25.64 2.26 1.07
CA LYS A 147 -27.00 2.53 0.58
C LYS A 147 -27.70 1.24 0.12
N ASN A 148 -27.02 0.44 -0.71
CA ASN A 148 -27.56 -0.82 -1.20
C ASN A 148 -27.82 -1.83 -0.06
N LEU A 149 -26.96 -1.86 0.95
CA LEU A 149 -27.14 -2.72 2.12
C LEU A 149 -28.32 -2.27 2.99
N GLU A 150 -28.46 -0.97 3.24
CA GLU A 150 -29.63 -0.43 3.93
C GLU A 150 -30.92 -0.78 3.17
N GLU A 151 -30.96 -0.56 1.86
CA GLU A 151 -32.14 -0.91 1.04
C GLU A 151 -32.45 -2.40 1.11
N LYS A 152 -31.44 -3.26 0.93
CA LYS A 152 -31.58 -4.73 0.97
C LYS A 152 -32.12 -5.21 2.32
N TRP A 153 -31.59 -4.69 3.42
CA TRP A 153 -31.92 -5.15 4.76
C TRP A 153 -33.05 -4.36 5.42
N SER A 154 -33.58 -3.32 4.77
CA SER A 154 -34.72 -2.53 5.28
C SER A 154 -35.99 -3.36 5.52
N GLY A 155 -36.12 -4.50 4.84
CA GLY A 155 -37.20 -5.48 4.98
C GLY A 155 -36.79 -6.75 5.72
N PHE A 156 -35.80 -6.70 6.60
CA PHE A 156 -35.24 -7.88 7.27
C PHE A 156 -36.28 -8.75 7.99
N SER A 157 -37.42 -8.18 8.43
CA SER A 157 -38.52 -8.92 9.06
C SER A 157 -39.19 -9.94 8.14
N LYS A 158 -39.05 -9.74 6.82
CA LYS A 158 -39.58 -10.62 5.76
C LYS A 158 -38.58 -11.71 5.37
N ASP A 159 -37.33 -11.61 5.83
CA ASP A 159 -36.32 -12.63 5.59
C ASP A 159 -36.66 -13.91 6.38
N LYS A 160 -36.60 -15.06 5.69
CA LYS A 160 -37.04 -16.34 6.25
C LYS A 160 -36.16 -16.83 7.40
N GLU A 161 -34.87 -16.53 7.36
CA GLU A 161 -33.92 -16.94 8.40
C GLU A 161 -34.07 -16.08 9.64
N LEU A 162 -34.23 -14.78 9.45
CA LEU A 162 -34.34 -13.80 10.53
C LEU A 162 -35.71 -13.79 11.21
N SER A 163 -36.78 -13.99 10.46
CA SER A 163 -38.16 -13.95 10.97
C SER A 163 -38.44 -14.99 12.06
N ALA A 164 -37.74 -16.14 12.06
CA ALA A 164 -37.85 -17.14 13.11
C ALA A 164 -37.45 -16.60 14.50
N GLY A 165 -36.47 -15.68 14.54
CA GLY A 165 -36.00 -15.05 15.77
C GLY A 165 -36.87 -13.89 16.26
N LEU A 166 -37.94 -13.53 15.54
CA LEU A 166 -38.81 -12.39 15.86
C LEU A 166 -40.10 -12.80 16.58
N SER A 167 -40.24 -14.05 17.00
CA SER A 167 -41.39 -14.50 17.78
C SER A 167 -41.51 -13.72 19.11
N GLY A 168 -42.68 -13.13 19.37
CA GLY A 168 -42.93 -12.31 20.56
C GLY A 168 -42.36 -10.87 20.51
N SER A 169 -41.77 -10.46 19.38
CA SER A 169 -41.17 -9.13 19.19
C SER A 169 -42.16 -7.97 19.23
N SER A 170 -43.47 -8.25 19.18
CA SER A 170 -44.54 -7.24 19.28
C SER A 170 -44.53 -6.47 20.62
N SER A 171 -43.89 -7.01 21.65
CA SER A 171 -43.80 -6.41 22.98
C SER A 171 -42.39 -5.92 23.35
N TRP A 172 -41.43 -6.03 22.43
CA TRP A 172 -40.04 -5.69 22.71
C TRP A 172 -39.82 -4.20 22.93
N THR A 173 -38.91 -3.87 23.84
CA THR A 173 -38.38 -2.52 23.99
C THR A 173 -37.40 -2.17 22.88
N ASN A 174 -37.05 -0.89 22.77
CA ASN A 174 -36.04 -0.41 21.84
C ASN A 174 -34.68 -1.09 22.08
N GLU A 175 -34.30 -1.30 23.34
CA GLU A 175 -33.06 -1.97 23.73
C GLU A 175 -33.06 -3.44 23.30
N GLN A 176 -34.18 -4.14 23.44
CA GLN A 176 -34.32 -5.53 22.99
C GLN A 176 -34.21 -5.64 21.46
N TRP A 177 -34.80 -4.69 20.74
CA TRP A 177 -34.61 -4.57 19.29
C TRP A 177 -33.16 -4.30 18.90
N ALA A 178 -32.48 -3.37 19.58
CA ALA A 178 -31.07 -3.05 19.34
C ALA A 178 -30.17 -4.26 19.58
N GLU A 179 -30.37 -4.97 20.69
CA GLU A 179 -29.63 -6.19 21.00
C GLU A 179 -29.86 -7.29 19.96
N TRP A 180 -31.12 -7.49 19.55
CA TRP A 180 -31.43 -8.46 18.51
C TRP A 180 -30.77 -8.09 17.17
N MET A 181 -30.84 -6.83 16.73
CA MET A 181 -30.22 -6.40 15.47
C MET A 181 -28.70 -6.57 15.51
N ARG A 182 -28.04 -6.22 16.61
CA ARG A 182 -26.59 -6.45 16.78
C ARG A 182 -26.23 -7.93 16.68
N ASN A 183 -27.02 -8.80 17.28
CA ASN A 183 -26.74 -10.24 17.30
C ASN A 183 -27.04 -10.94 15.97
N ASN A 184 -27.98 -10.44 15.17
CA ASN A 184 -28.49 -11.15 13.99
C ASN A 184 -28.18 -10.47 12.65
N LEU A 185 -28.06 -9.14 12.62
CA LEU A 185 -27.86 -8.35 11.39
C LEU A 185 -26.46 -7.81 11.24
N LYS A 186 -25.79 -7.40 12.33
CA LYS A 186 -24.45 -6.79 12.26
C LYS A 186 -23.46 -7.68 11.52
N GLY A 187 -23.41 -8.96 11.88
CA GLY A 187 -22.56 -9.94 11.21
C GLY A 187 -22.90 -10.10 9.73
N LYS A 188 -24.20 -10.10 9.36
CA LYS A 188 -24.62 -10.20 7.95
C LYS A 188 -24.16 -8.97 7.14
N LEU A 189 -24.26 -7.77 7.69
CA LEU A 189 -23.76 -6.54 7.07
C LEU A 189 -22.24 -6.57 6.90
N GLU A 190 -21.51 -6.96 7.94
CA GLU A 190 -20.05 -7.08 7.89
C GLU A 190 -19.58 -8.11 6.87
N GLU A 191 -20.23 -9.26 6.74
CA GLU A 191 -19.87 -10.29 5.75
C GLU A 191 -20.06 -9.80 4.30
N GLU A 192 -21.10 -9.02 4.03
CA GLU A 192 -21.28 -8.40 2.70
C GLU A 192 -20.16 -7.41 2.39
N VAL A 193 -19.74 -6.59 3.36
CA VAL A 193 -18.59 -5.68 3.18
C VAL A 193 -17.27 -6.45 3.04
N LYS A 194 -17.07 -7.56 3.78
CA LYS A 194 -15.91 -8.45 3.60
C LYS A 194 -15.88 -9.04 2.19
N SER A 195 -17.02 -9.47 1.67
CA SER A 195 -17.15 -9.98 0.30
C SER A 195 -16.81 -8.89 -0.73
N TRP A 196 -17.32 -7.68 -0.54
CA TRP A 196 -16.95 -6.52 -1.37
C TRP A 196 -15.44 -6.24 -1.33
N LEU A 197 -14.82 -6.19 -0.14
CA LEU A 197 -13.37 -6.01 0.03
C LEU A 197 -12.57 -7.12 -0.67
N ALA A 198 -13.00 -8.38 -0.58
CA ALA A 198 -12.37 -9.49 -1.29
C ALA A 198 -12.42 -9.29 -2.82
N GLY A 199 -13.53 -8.76 -3.34
CA GLY A 199 -13.66 -8.34 -4.74
C GLY A 199 -12.70 -7.22 -5.15
N LYS A 200 -12.21 -6.40 -4.21
CA LYS A 200 -11.27 -5.31 -4.47
C LYS A 200 -9.80 -5.71 -4.50
N GLN A 201 -9.47 -6.89 -3.96
CA GLN A 201 -8.10 -7.40 -3.87
C GLN A 201 -7.33 -7.30 -5.19
N LYS A 202 -7.94 -7.72 -6.30
CA LYS A 202 -7.30 -7.68 -7.63
C LYS A 202 -7.01 -6.26 -8.10
N GLY A 203 -7.90 -5.31 -7.80
CA GLY A 203 -7.69 -3.89 -8.15
C GLY A 203 -6.53 -3.31 -7.36
N TYR A 204 -6.46 -3.61 -6.07
CA TYR A 204 -5.34 -3.22 -5.21
C TYR A 204 -4.00 -3.81 -5.69
N ASP A 205 -3.98 -5.11 -5.95
CA ASP A 205 -2.81 -5.83 -6.45
C ASP A 205 -2.34 -5.24 -7.79
N ALA A 206 -3.26 -4.86 -8.68
CA ALA A 206 -2.94 -4.23 -9.95
C ALA A 206 -2.25 -2.87 -9.78
N VAL A 207 -2.72 -2.02 -8.86
CA VAL A 207 -2.08 -0.72 -8.57
C VAL A 207 -0.65 -0.93 -8.06
N ARG A 208 -0.50 -1.80 -7.04
CA ARG A 208 0.79 -2.19 -6.45
C ARG A 208 1.77 -2.66 -7.52
N ASP A 209 1.33 -3.60 -8.37
CA ASP A 209 2.17 -4.26 -9.35
C ASP A 209 2.55 -3.35 -10.49
N THR A 210 1.61 -2.51 -10.94
CA THR A 210 1.86 -1.50 -11.95
C THR A 210 2.93 -0.51 -11.50
N CYS A 211 2.83 0.05 -10.28
CA CYS A 211 3.84 0.99 -9.77
C CYS A 211 5.23 0.35 -9.69
N PHE A 212 5.32 -0.88 -9.18
CA PHE A 212 6.61 -1.58 -9.10
C PHE A 212 7.22 -1.83 -10.48
N ASN A 213 6.40 -2.26 -11.44
CA ASN A 213 6.85 -2.53 -12.80
C ASN A 213 7.26 -1.26 -13.54
N GLN A 214 6.53 -0.14 -13.37
CA GLN A 214 6.94 1.16 -13.91
C GLN A 214 8.33 1.55 -13.42
N TRP A 215 8.60 1.42 -12.11
CA TRP A 215 9.94 1.68 -11.55
C TRP A 215 11.00 0.75 -12.14
N LYS A 216 10.73 -0.55 -12.19
CA LYS A 216 11.66 -1.56 -12.70
C LYS A 216 12.06 -1.25 -14.14
N GLU A 217 11.07 -1.02 -15.01
CA GLU A 217 11.32 -0.76 -16.44
C GLU A 217 11.97 0.61 -16.66
N GLY A 218 11.57 1.64 -15.92
CA GLY A 218 12.22 2.95 -16.04
C GLY A 218 13.67 2.94 -15.57
N ARG A 219 14.01 2.23 -14.49
CA ARG A 219 15.42 2.06 -14.08
C ARG A 219 16.23 1.25 -15.07
N LYS A 220 15.65 0.21 -15.69
CA LYS A 220 16.28 -0.52 -16.79
C LYS A 220 16.53 0.40 -17.99
N GLY A 221 15.57 1.24 -18.36
CA GLY A 221 15.68 2.21 -19.46
C GLY A 221 16.66 3.36 -19.20
N ALA A 222 16.99 3.64 -17.94
CA ALA A 222 17.98 4.64 -17.55
C ALA A 222 19.44 4.19 -17.82
N LEU A 223 19.67 2.88 -17.98
CA LEU A 223 20.97 2.31 -18.31
C LEU A 223 21.14 2.21 -19.83
N ALA A 224 22.33 2.54 -20.33
CA ALA A 224 22.65 2.37 -21.74
C ALA A 224 22.40 0.91 -22.22
N PRO A 225 21.72 0.69 -23.37
CA PRO A 225 21.33 -0.64 -23.82
C PRO A 225 22.50 -1.61 -24.08
N ASP A 226 23.64 -1.08 -24.53
CA ASP A 226 24.87 -1.81 -24.74
C ASP A 226 25.49 -2.27 -23.42
N VAL A 227 25.49 -1.40 -22.40
CA VAL A 227 25.97 -1.72 -21.04
C VAL A 227 25.08 -2.78 -20.40
N TRP A 228 23.76 -2.69 -20.57
CA TRP A 228 22.82 -3.71 -20.13
C TRP A 228 23.16 -5.06 -20.77
N SER A 229 23.21 -5.11 -22.11
CA SER A 229 23.42 -6.34 -22.87
C SER A 229 24.75 -6.99 -22.53
N LYS A 230 25.84 -6.20 -22.45
CA LYS A 230 27.16 -6.69 -22.04
C LYS A 230 27.14 -7.28 -20.63
N SER A 231 26.47 -6.61 -19.69
CA SER A 231 26.39 -7.06 -18.30
C SER A 231 25.62 -8.37 -18.15
N GLN A 232 24.63 -8.62 -19.01
CA GLN A 232 23.95 -9.93 -19.06
C GLN A 232 24.92 -11.03 -19.51
N SER A 233 25.67 -10.80 -20.60
CA SER A 233 26.68 -11.75 -21.11
C SER A 233 27.80 -12.02 -20.11
N ASP A 234 28.19 -11.02 -19.33
CA ASP A 234 29.20 -11.13 -18.26
C ASP A 234 28.65 -11.83 -16.99
N GLY A 235 27.39 -12.30 -16.99
CA GLY A 235 26.74 -12.96 -15.86
C GLY A 235 26.35 -12.03 -14.70
N LYS A 236 26.50 -10.71 -14.88
CA LYS A 236 26.15 -9.71 -13.84
C LYS A 236 24.65 -9.53 -13.67
N GLY A 237 23.83 -9.94 -14.64
CA GLY A 237 22.36 -9.89 -14.59
C GLY A 237 21.76 -10.48 -13.32
N SER A 238 22.36 -11.55 -12.80
CA SER A 238 21.95 -12.18 -11.54
C SER A 238 21.98 -11.23 -10.32
N SER A 239 22.82 -10.18 -10.34
CA SER A 239 22.87 -9.18 -9.27
C SER A 239 21.71 -8.19 -9.34
N TRP A 240 21.25 -7.86 -10.55
CA TRP A 240 20.03 -7.09 -10.77
C TRP A 240 18.80 -7.87 -10.34
N ASP A 241 18.68 -9.14 -10.78
CA ASP A 241 17.52 -9.97 -10.43
C ASP A 241 17.38 -10.14 -8.92
N LYS A 242 18.49 -10.41 -8.22
CA LYS A 242 18.52 -10.46 -6.75
C LYS A 242 18.07 -9.14 -6.11
N LEU A 243 18.53 -8.00 -6.63
CA LEU A 243 18.13 -6.70 -6.12
C LEU A 243 16.63 -6.46 -6.32
N VAL A 244 16.10 -6.76 -7.51
CA VAL A 244 14.68 -6.62 -7.83
C VAL A 244 13.84 -7.52 -6.93
N ASP A 245 14.23 -8.78 -6.75
CA ASP A 245 13.54 -9.72 -5.87
C ASP A 245 13.51 -9.24 -4.41
N ASP A 246 14.63 -8.76 -3.90
CA ASP A 246 14.72 -8.24 -2.53
C ASP A 246 13.88 -6.97 -2.34
N LEU A 247 13.84 -6.08 -3.34
CA LEU A 247 12.99 -4.89 -3.31
C LEU A 247 11.53 -5.25 -3.45
N ARG A 248 11.18 -6.20 -4.33
CA ARG A 248 9.82 -6.70 -4.54
C ARG A 248 9.27 -7.34 -3.27
N LYS A 249 10.04 -8.19 -2.59
CA LYS A 249 9.63 -8.77 -1.30
C LYS A 249 9.33 -7.69 -0.26
N ARG A 250 10.22 -6.70 -0.12
CA ARG A 250 10.00 -5.57 0.81
C ARG A 250 8.77 -4.75 0.43
N HIS A 251 8.57 -4.50 -0.86
CA HIS A 251 7.41 -3.81 -1.41
C HIS A 251 6.11 -4.52 -1.04
N THR A 252 6.02 -5.81 -1.38
CA THR A 252 4.84 -6.64 -1.11
C THR A 252 4.56 -6.68 0.38
N ASN A 253 5.56 -6.93 1.23
CA ASN A 253 5.35 -6.95 2.69
C ASN A 253 4.77 -5.63 3.23
N LYS A 254 5.27 -4.47 2.77
CA LYS A 254 4.78 -3.16 3.24
C LYS A 254 3.39 -2.86 2.69
N THR A 255 3.12 -3.19 1.43
CA THR A 255 1.82 -2.95 0.80
C THR A 255 0.75 -3.91 1.33
N ASP A 256 1.08 -5.17 1.59
CA ASP A 256 0.16 -6.11 2.24
C ASP A 256 -0.25 -5.64 3.65
N PHE A 257 0.67 -5.01 4.39
CA PHE A 257 0.34 -4.39 5.66
C PHE A 257 -0.67 -3.24 5.50
N LEU A 258 -0.48 -2.36 4.51
CA LEU A 258 -1.41 -1.26 4.23
C LEU A 258 -2.80 -1.78 3.85
N TRP A 259 -2.87 -2.82 3.03
CA TRP A 259 -4.15 -3.42 2.64
C TRP A 259 -4.89 -4.00 3.85
N LYS A 260 -4.18 -4.74 4.71
CA LYS A 260 -4.76 -5.29 5.95
C LYS A 260 -5.25 -4.19 6.90
N ALA A 261 -4.49 -3.10 7.01
CA ALA A 261 -4.90 -1.95 7.81
C ALA A 261 -6.19 -1.33 7.25
N TYR A 262 -6.23 -1.06 5.94
CA TYR A 262 -7.43 -0.55 5.27
C TYR A 262 -8.65 -1.45 5.45
N GLN A 263 -8.49 -2.78 5.29
CA GLN A 263 -9.59 -3.73 5.52
C GLN A 263 -10.11 -3.65 6.96
N LYS A 264 -9.21 -3.57 7.94
CA LYS A 264 -9.59 -3.48 9.35
C LYS A 264 -10.33 -2.18 9.65
N ASP A 265 -9.80 -1.05 9.18
CA ASP A 265 -10.40 0.27 9.41
C ASP A 265 -11.76 0.38 8.72
N THR A 266 -11.88 -0.20 7.51
CA THR A 266 -13.15 -0.30 6.79
C THR A 266 -14.19 -1.08 7.59
N LEU A 267 -13.84 -2.27 8.09
CA LEU A 267 -14.77 -3.10 8.87
C LEU A 267 -15.13 -2.46 10.22
N PHE A 268 -14.19 -1.75 10.83
CA PHE A 268 -14.47 -0.96 12.03
C PHE A 268 -15.52 0.13 11.74
N GLY A 269 -15.32 0.92 10.68
CA GLY A 269 -16.28 1.94 10.24
C GLY A 269 -17.63 1.36 9.81
N THR A 270 -17.65 0.17 9.22
CA THR A 270 -18.91 -0.57 8.95
C THR A 270 -19.64 -0.92 10.24
N GLY A 271 -18.90 -1.29 11.28
CA GLY A 271 -19.45 -1.52 12.60
C GLY A 271 -20.14 -0.28 13.16
N GLU A 272 -19.51 0.89 13.06
CA GLU A 272 -20.10 2.17 13.50
C GLU A 272 -21.32 2.56 12.68
N TRP A 273 -21.21 2.49 11.35
CA TRP A 273 -22.33 2.73 10.43
C TRP A 273 -23.55 1.82 10.71
N ALA A 274 -23.31 0.54 11.02
CA ALA A 274 -24.39 -0.40 11.33
C ALA A 274 -25.14 0.00 12.62
N GLU A 275 -24.44 0.51 13.65
CA GLU A 275 -25.09 0.99 14.87
C GLU A 275 -25.97 2.21 14.60
N GLU A 276 -25.48 3.17 13.78
CA GLU A 276 -26.27 4.32 13.36
C GLU A 276 -27.53 3.90 12.57
N LEU A 277 -27.37 2.94 11.67
CA LEU A 277 -28.47 2.37 10.90
C LEU A 277 -29.53 1.71 11.79
N PHE A 278 -29.10 0.92 12.79
CA PHE A 278 -30.02 0.27 13.71
C PHE A 278 -30.77 1.28 14.58
N ASN A 279 -30.09 2.32 15.07
CA ASN A 279 -30.74 3.40 15.81
C ASN A 279 -31.82 4.09 14.95
N LYS A 280 -31.50 4.42 13.70
CA LYS A 280 -32.45 4.97 12.73
C LYS A 280 -33.64 4.05 12.52
N TRP A 281 -33.44 2.74 12.40
CA TRP A 281 -34.54 1.79 12.24
C TRP A 281 -35.41 1.64 13.49
N ILE A 282 -34.82 1.75 14.68
CA ILE A 282 -35.53 1.75 15.97
C ILE A 282 -36.43 2.97 16.10
N GLU A 283 -35.90 4.16 15.85
CA GLU A 283 -36.67 5.41 15.89
C GLU A 283 -37.86 5.37 14.92
N ASN A 284 -37.65 4.81 13.74
CA ASN A 284 -38.67 4.73 12.69
C ASN A 284 -39.61 3.51 12.81
N LYS A 285 -39.42 2.66 13.82
CA LYS A 285 -40.13 1.37 13.99
C LYS A 285 -40.16 0.55 12.71
N GLN A 286 -39.02 0.45 12.04
CA GLN A 286 -38.89 -0.06 10.66
C GLN A 286 -39.50 -1.45 10.47
N TRP A 287 -39.49 -2.30 11.50
CA TRP A 287 -40.09 -3.65 11.51
C TRP A 287 -41.62 -3.68 11.31
N THR A 288 -42.29 -2.52 11.37
CA THR A 288 -43.74 -2.40 11.15
C THR A 288 -44.13 -2.13 9.70
N LYS A 289 -43.15 -1.94 8.80
CA LYS A 289 -43.33 -1.66 7.35
C LYS A 289 -42.99 -2.90 6.49
#